data_AF-S2S2T5-F1
#
_entry.id   AF-S2S2T5-F1
#
_cell.length_a   1.000
_cell.length_b   1.000
_cell.length_c   1.000
_cell.angle_alpha   90.00
_cell.angle_beta   90.00
_cell.angle_gamma   90.00
#
_symmetry.space_group_name_H-M   'P 1'
#
loop_
_entity.id
_entity.type
_entity.pdbx_description
1 polymer ?
#
loop_
_entity_poly.entity_id
_entity_poly.type
_entity_poly.pdbx_seq_one_letter_code
_entity_poly.pdbx_strand_id
1 'polypeptide(L)' 'MKTLIHNDWQTVLEPVFESPEYAQLHAFLKEEYATKTIYPEMHHIFQAFEWTPFHDVK' A
#
# COMPACT_ATOMS: atom_id res chain seq x y z
N MET A 1 8.93 -7.77 9.07
CA MET A 1 8.16 -7.22 7.93
C MET A 1 7.86 -5.76 8.19
N LYS A 2 7.80 -4.93 7.15
CA LYS A 2 7.45 -3.51 7.27
C LYS A 2 5.93 -3.37 7.27
N THR A 3 5.36 -2.77 8.30
CA THR A 3 3.95 -2.38 8.34
C THR A 3 3.70 -1.26 7.33
N LEU A 4 2.69 -1.43 6.49
CA LEU A 4 2.29 -0.47 5.44
C LEU A 4 0.99 0.26 5.80
N ILE A 5 0.07 -0.42 6.50
CA ILE A 5 -1.22 0.12 6.92
C ILE A 5 -1.37 -0.10 8.42
N HIS A 6 -1.86 0.88 9.18
CA HIS A 6 -1.84 0.85 10.65
C HIS A 6 -3.18 0.44 11.27
N ASN A 7 -3.85 -0.53 10.66
CA ASN A 7 -5.10 -1.13 11.16
C ASN A 7 -5.26 -2.59 10.68
N ASP A 8 -6.46 -3.14 10.80
CA ASP A 8 -6.81 -4.52 10.47
C ASP A 8 -6.68 -4.87 8.97
N TRP A 9 -6.60 -3.88 8.06
CA TRP A 9 -6.24 -4.13 6.67
C TRP A 9 -4.83 -4.70 6.52
N GLN A 10 -3.90 -4.40 7.43
CA GLN A 10 -2.54 -4.94 7.38
C GLN A 10 -2.53 -6.46 7.40
N THR A 11 -3.36 -7.07 8.25
CA THR A 11 -3.49 -8.52 8.35
C THR A 11 -4.25 -9.09 7.17
N VAL A 12 -5.32 -8.42 6.72
CA VAL A 12 -6.12 -8.86 5.57
C VAL A 12 -5.29 -8.89 4.28
N LEU A 13 -4.40 -7.92 4.08
CA LEU A 13 -3.60 -7.76 2.86
C LEU A 13 -2.17 -8.31 2.98
N GLU A 14 -1.77 -8.86 4.13
CA GLU A 14 -0.43 -9.43 4.35
C GLU A 14 -0.02 -10.42 3.24
N PRO A 15 -0.86 -11.39 2.82
CA PRO A 15 -0.48 -12.33 1.76
C PRO A 15 -0.23 -11.65 0.40
N VAL A 16 -0.87 -10.51 0.14
CA VAL A 16 -0.65 -9.73 -1.08
C VAL A 16 0.69 -9.00 -0.99
N PHE A 17 1.00 -8.39 0.16
CA PHE A 17 2.26 -7.69 0.35
C PHE A 17 3.49 -8.61 0.34
N GLU A 18 3.31 -9.88 0.71
CA GLU A 18 4.34 -10.92 0.61
C GLU A 18 4.47 -11.51 -0.81
N SER A 19 3.56 -11.18 -1.72
CA SER A 19 3.53 -11.79 -3.05
C SER A 19 4.67 -11.26 -3.96
N PRO A 20 5.19 -12.10 -4.87
CA PRO A 20 6.18 -11.67 -5.87
C PRO A 20 5.68 -10.55 -6.77
N GLU A 21 4.38 -10.55 -7.10
CA GLU A 21 3.75 -9.55 -7.96
C GLU A 21 3.73 -8.18 -7.29
N TYR A 22 3.41 -8.11 -5.99
CA TYR A 22 3.47 -6.86 -5.24
C TYR A 22 4.91 -6.36 -5.10
N ALA A 23 5.88 -7.26 -4.90
CA ALA A 23 7.30 -6.88 -4.87
C ALA A 23 7.75 -6.22 -6.20
N GLN A 24 7.31 -6.74 -7.34
CA GLN A 24 7.56 -6.15 -8.65
C GLN A 24 6.88 -4.79 -8.81
N LEU A 25 5.60 -4.68 -8.42
CA LEU A 25 4.86 -3.42 -8.47
C LEU A 25 5.51 -2.34 -7.59
N HIS A 26 5.92 -2.68 -6.38
CA HIS A 26 6.58 -1.75 -5.45
C HIS A 26 7.93 -1.26 -6.00
N ALA A 27 8.71 -2.15 -6.63
CA ALA A 27 9.96 -1.76 -7.30
C ALA A 27 9.71 -0.80 -8.47
N PHE A 28 8.70 -1.09 -9.30
CA PHE A 28 8.27 -0.23 -10.40
C PHE A 28 7.83 1.16 -9.90
N LEU A 29 6.96 1.21 -8.89
CA LEU A 29 6.49 2.47 -8.31
C LEU A 29 7.64 3.30 -7.75
N LYS A 30 8.59 2.67 -7.03
CA LYS A 30 9.75 3.36 -6.49
C LYS A 30 10.55 4.10 -7.58
N GLU A 31 10.75 3.46 -8.74
CA GLU A 31 11.43 4.07 -9.88
C GLU A 31 10.62 5.21 -10.49
N GLU A 32 9.31 5.02 -10.70
CA GLU A 32 8.44 6.04 -11.28
C GLU A 32 8.33 7.29 -10.39
N TYR A 33 8.16 7.14 -9.08
CA TYR A 33 8.15 8.28 -8.14
C TYR A 33 9.51 8.99 -8.04
N ALA A 34 10.62 8.30 -8.29
CA ALA A 34 11.95 8.91 -8.29
C ALA A 34 12.24 9.70 -9.58
N THR A 35 11.60 9.33 -10.69
CA THR A 35 11.91 9.86 -12.03
C THR A 35 10.85 10.80 -12.59
N LYS A 36 9.60 10.70 -12.12
CA LYS A 36 8.45 11.43 -12.65
C LYS A 36 7.55 11.91 -11.53
N THR A 37 6.69 12.87 -11.85
CA THR A 37 5.61 13.27 -10.95
C THR A 37 4.47 12.26 -11.05
N ILE A 38 4.31 11.46 -10.00
CA ILE A 38 3.23 10.47 -9.88
C ILE A 38 2.25 10.96 -8.81
N TYR A 39 0.96 10.69 -9.03
CA TYR A 39 -0.11 11.01 -8.09
C TYR A 39 -0.86 9.73 -7.68
N PRO A 40 -1.39 9.65 -6.45
CA PRO A 40 -1.25 10.63 -5.36
C PRO A 40 0.20 10.70 -4.84
N GLU A 41 0.49 11.54 -3.85
CA GLU A 41 1.79 11.47 -3.17
C GLU A 41 1.97 10.06 -2.56
N MET A 42 3.17 9.50 -2.61
CA MET A 42 3.54 8.18 -2.10
C MET A 42 3.00 7.85 -0.69
N HIS A 43 2.99 8.80 0.26
CA HIS A 43 2.47 8.61 1.62
C HIS A 43 0.94 8.55 1.69
N HIS A 44 0.23 8.91 0.60
CA HIS A 44 -1.22 8.84 0.50
C HIS A 44 -1.73 7.59 -0.24
N ILE A 45 -0.85 6.73 -0.77
CA ILE A 45 -1.25 5.54 -1.54
C ILE A 45 -2.27 4.66 -0.78
N PHE A 46 -2.10 4.49 0.54
CA PHE A 46 -2.97 3.64 1.36
C PHE A 46 -4.00 4.42 2.18
N GLN A 47 -4.18 5.71 1.92
CA GLN A 47 -4.99 6.60 2.77
C GLN A 47 -6.45 6.14 2.92
N ALA A 48 -7.04 5.57 1.88
CA ALA A 48 -8.41 5.04 1.95
C ALA A 48 -8.53 3.89 2.98
N PHE A 49 -7.52 3.01 3.04
CA PHE A 49 -7.47 1.93 4.01
C PHE A 49 -7.23 2.44 5.42
N GLU A 50 -6.41 3.49 5.59
CA GLU A 50 -6.18 4.12 6.89
C GLU A 50 -7.45 4.81 7.43
N TRP A 51 -8.27 5.39 6.55
CA TRP A 51 -9.52 6.06 6.95
C TRP A 51 -10.64 5.11 7.34
N THR A 52 -10.73 3.95 6.70
CA THR A 52 -11.80 2.98 6.96
C THR A 52 -11.17 1.62 7.23
N PRO A 53 -10.96 1.26 8.51
CA PRO A 53 -10.58 -0.08 8.92
C PRO A 53 -11.51 -1.13 8.29
N PHE A 54 -11.01 -2.35 8.07
CA PHE A 54 -11.73 -3.43 7.42
C PHE A 54 -13.07 -3.73 8.12
N HIS A 55 -13.07 -3.80 9.45
CA HIS A 55 -14.27 -4.04 10.24
C HIS A 55 -15.33 -2.93 10.18
N ASP A 56 -14.96 -1.73 9.75
CA ASP A 56 -15.83 -0.55 9.68
C ASP A 56 -16.42 -0.32 8.27
N VAL A 57 -16.04 -1.14 7.28
CA VAL A 57 -16.60 -1.11 5.93
C VAL A 57 -18.08 -1.52 5.96
N LYS A 58 -18.94 -0.77 5.26
CA LYS A 58 -20.41 -0.95 5.23
C LYS A 58 -20.96 -1.00 3.81
#